data_AF-H2CC39-F1
#
_entry.id   AF-H2CC39-F1
#
_cell.length_a   1.000
_cell.length_b   1.000
_cell.length_c   1.000
_cell.angle_alpha   90.00
_cell.angle_beta   90.00
_cell.angle_gamma   90.00
#
_symmetry.space_group_name_H-M   'P 1'
#
loop_
_entity.id
_entity.type
_entity.pdbx_description
1 polymer ?
#
loop_
_entity_poly.entity_id
_entity_poly.type
_entity_poly.pdbx_seq_one_letter_code
_entity_poly.pdbx_strand_id
1 'polypeptide(L)'
;MQAKIFHATGKRVAYNRLLKHMIVTTTIVDRFEKGENLADILNGMLDAGSLNADQVPAILNIILVSRAALPYRSMNLPETVASFSSLSEQFSKWNALDLVAAYYHPTFGIQLVNPARPEHWQRVHELKRDELVVVYARAKNGGNDVARKGLDAFFSVLSGKSVGEDAAFVMVEAPKPAPVAPAAPAAPVSQAPAAPAAPAAPAAPSRASQMTPKYSVQVSNELFHNGNVEAWKNIIEAYHAKYPNCRVIVYHEGELIQDLNSLFKWGKVKHGGVIMFQVAGSDIKGVSRLQRYLYEGASPRFEAFLKKDINKILNLF
;
A
#
# COMPACT_ATOMS: atom_id res chain seq x y z
N MET A 1 28.97 -14.79 -22.08
CA MET A 1 29.18 -15.37 -20.74
C MET A 1 28.55 -14.44 -19.72
N GLN A 2 27.48 -14.85 -19.05
CA GLN A 2 26.93 -14.08 -17.91
C GLN A 2 27.92 -14.15 -16.75
N ALA A 3 28.37 -13.00 -16.25
CA ALA A 3 29.20 -12.92 -15.07
C ALA A 3 28.44 -13.52 -13.88
N LYS A 4 28.90 -14.67 -13.38
CA LYS A 4 28.38 -15.25 -12.13
C LYS A 4 28.82 -14.34 -10.99
N ILE A 5 27.89 -13.53 -10.47
CA ILE A 5 28.13 -12.72 -9.28
C ILE A 5 28.19 -13.66 -8.07
N PHE A 6 29.40 -13.90 -7.57
CA PHE A 6 29.62 -14.64 -6.32
C PHE A 6 29.45 -13.69 -5.14
N HIS A 7 28.38 -13.85 -4.36
CA HIS A 7 28.26 -13.20 -3.07
C HIS A 7 29.03 -14.02 -2.04
N ALA A 8 30.19 -13.52 -1.58
CA ALA A 8 30.96 -14.17 -0.53
C ALA A 8 30.14 -14.23 0.78
N THR A 9 29.70 -15.43 1.17
CA THR A 9 29.00 -15.70 2.43
C THR A 9 29.92 -15.61 3.66
N GLY A 10 31.24 -15.47 3.45
CA GLY A 10 32.24 -15.38 4.52
C GLY A 10 32.19 -14.11 5.37
N LYS A 11 31.36 -13.10 5.02
CA LYS A 11 31.17 -11.91 5.84
C LYS A 11 29.87 -12.01 6.65
N ARG A 12 29.95 -11.85 7.98
CA ARG A 12 28.82 -11.92 8.93
C ARG A 12 27.58 -11.11 8.48
N VAL A 13 27.80 -9.96 7.85
CA VAL A 13 26.72 -9.10 7.32
C VAL A 13 25.94 -9.77 6.19
N ALA A 14 26.63 -10.40 5.23
CA ALA A 14 26.00 -11.09 4.11
C ALA A 14 25.27 -12.36 4.59
N TYR A 15 25.88 -13.11 5.51
CA TYR A 15 25.26 -14.28 6.16
C TYR A 15 23.96 -13.89 6.89
N ASN A 16 24.00 -12.86 7.72
CA ASN A 16 22.81 -12.40 8.46
C ASN A 16 21.69 -11.92 7.53
N ARG A 17 22.03 -11.26 6.41
CA ARG A 17 21.05 -10.85 5.40
C ARG A 17 20.39 -12.05 4.73
N LEU A 18 21.18 -13.05 4.33
CA LEU A 18 20.68 -14.29 3.74
C LEU A 18 19.78 -15.05 4.72
N LEU A 19 20.21 -15.20 5.97
CA LEU A 19 19.46 -15.89 7.01
C LEU A 19 18.11 -15.21 7.26
N LYS A 20 18.09 -13.88 7.39
CA LYS A 20 16.85 -13.10 7.53
C LYS A 20 15.91 -13.33 6.35
N HIS A 21 16.43 -13.27 5.13
CA HIS A 21 15.65 -13.52 3.93
C HIS A 21 15.05 -14.94 3.94
N MET A 22 15.84 -15.96 4.27
CA MET A 22 15.38 -17.35 4.34
C MET A 22 14.28 -17.55 5.39
N ILE A 23 14.43 -16.95 6.58
CA ILE A 23 13.42 -17.00 7.65
C ILE A 23 12.12 -16.32 7.20
N VAL A 24 12.21 -15.15 6.56
CA VAL A 24 11.04 -14.44 6.02
C VAL A 24 10.31 -15.30 5.00
N THR A 25 11.01 -15.83 3.99
CA THR A 25 10.38 -16.64 2.93
C THR A 25 9.76 -17.92 3.47
N THR A 26 10.44 -18.64 4.37
CA THR A 26 9.90 -19.87 4.99
C THR A 26 8.67 -19.59 5.86
N THR A 27 8.67 -18.47 6.59
CA THR A 27 7.50 -18.03 7.38
C THR A 27 6.30 -17.74 6.50
N ILE A 28 6.49 -17.04 5.37
CA ILE A 28 5.41 -16.74 4.43
C ILE A 28 4.81 -18.04 3.87
N VAL A 29 5.67 -18.98 3.47
CA VAL A 29 5.24 -20.28 2.92
C VAL A 29 4.43 -21.07 3.95
N ASP A 30 4.93 -21.22 5.17
CA ASP A 30 4.26 -21.99 6.23
C ASP A 30 2.87 -21.43 6.56
N ARG A 31 2.75 -20.11 6.68
CA ARG A 31 1.45 -19.44 6.91
C ARG A 31 0.48 -19.64 5.74
N PHE A 32 0.97 -19.51 4.50
CA PHE A 32 0.16 -19.73 3.31
C PHE A 32 -0.35 -21.18 3.20
N GLU A 33 0.50 -22.16 3.54
CA GLU A 33 0.15 -23.60 3.56
C GLU A 33 -0.85 -23.95 4.66
N LYS A 34 -0.81 -23.23 5.79
CA LYS A 34 -1.83 -23.32 6.86
C LYS A 34 -3.19 -22.71 6.47
N GLY A 35 -3.31 -22.16 5.25
CA GLY A 35 -4.57 -21.63 4.72
C GLY A 35 -4.78 -20.14 4.97
N GLU A 36 -3.77 -19.41 5.46
CA GLU A 36 -3.85 -17.95 5.51
C GLU A 36 -3.79 -17.35 4.09
N ASN A 37 -4.50 -16.24 3.89
CA ASN A 37 -4.50 -15.50 2.63
C ASN A 37 -3.15 -14.79 2.43
N LEU A 38 -2.58 -14.88 1.23
CA LEU A 38 -1.24 -14.31 0.98
C LEU A 38 -1.22 -12.77 1.06
N ALA A 39 -2.28 -12.07 0.65
CA ALA A 39 -2.34 -10.61 0.80
C ALA A 39 -2.34 -10.21 2.28
N ASP A 40 -3.06 -10.93 3.14
CA ASP A 40 -3.08 -10.69 4.59
C ASP A 40 -1.66 -10.86 5.19
N ILE A 41 -0.96 -11.92 4.82
CA ILE A 41 0.43 -12.18 5.26
C ILE A 41 1.36 -11.04 4.83
N LEU A 42 1.37 -10.74 3.53
CA LEU A 42 2.34 -9.80 2.96
C LEU A 42 2.06 -8.36 3.39
N ASN A 43 0.79 -7.93 3.47
CA ASN A 43 0.44 -6.61 3.98
C ASN A 43 0.88 -6.45 5.45
N GLY A 44 0.66 -7.46 6.30
CA GLY A 44 1.15 -7.42 7.68
C GLY A 44 2.68 -7.32 7.77
N MET A 45 3.41 -7.97 6.87
CA MET A 45 4.87 -7.90 6.83
C MET A 45 5.42 -6.58 6.29
N LEU A 46 4.71 -5.97 5.33
CA LEU A 46 4.99 -4.62 4.83
C LEU A 46 4.75 -3.58 5.93
N ASP A 47 3.63 -3.67 6.65
CA ASP A 47 3.30 -2.78 7.76
C ASP A 47 4.35 -2.87 8.89
N ALA A 48 4.86 -4.08 9.14
CA ALA A 48 5.92 -4.33 10.13
C ALA A 48 7.34 -3.94 9.64
N GLY A 49 7.51 -3.52 8.38
CA GLY A 49 8.81 -3.20 7.78
C GLY A 49 9.75 -4.40 7.62
N SER A 50 9.21 -5.63 7.71
CA SER A 50 9.95 -6.88 7.56
C SER A 50 10.08 -7.35 6.11
N LEU A 51 9.32 -6.71 5.21
CA LEU A 51 9.30 -6.92 3.77
C LEU A 51 9.31 -5.57 3.06
N ASN A 52 10.01 -5.48 1.93
CA ASN A 52 9.96 -4.31 1.06
C ASN A 52 8.99 -4.54 -0.10
N ALA A 53 8.33 -3.48 -0.57
CA ALA A 53 7.32 -3.56 -1.64
C ALA A 53 7.85 -4.10 -2.98
N ASP A 54 9.14 -3.88 -3.29
CA ASP A 54 9.80 -4.38 -4.50
C ASP A 54 9.93 -5.91 -4.53
N GLN A 55 9.88 -6.56 -3.36
CA GLN A 55 9.97 -8.02 -3.24
C GLN A 55 8.62 -8.71 -3.52
N VAL A 56 7.50 -7.99 -3.41
CA VAL A 56 6.15 -8.54 -3.50
C VAL A 56 5.88 -9.29 -4.81
N PRO A 57 6.19 -8.74 -6.02
CA PRO A 57 5.89 -9.43 -7.27
C PRO A 57 6.59 -10.79 -7.39
N ALA A 58 7.85 -10.88 -6.96
CA ALA A 58 8.60 -12.14 -6.98
C ALA A 58 7.98 -13.17 -6.02
N ILE A 59 7.55 -12.74 -4.83
CA ILE A 59 6.90 -13.62 -3.85
C ILE A 59 5.55 -14.13 -4.37
N LEU A 60 4.71 -13.26 -4.96
CA LEU A 60 3.45 -13.69 -5.58
C LEU A 60 3.69 -14.76 -6.65
N ASN A 61 4.65 -14.53 -7.54
CA ASN A 61 4.96 -15.47 -8.62
C ASN A 61 5.42 -16.84 -8.05
N ILE A 62 6.37 -16.82 -7.12
CA ILE A 62 6.90 -18.07 -6.54
C ILE A 62 5.80 -18.84 -5.78
N ILE A 63 5.01 -18.16 -4.96
CA ILE A 63 4.06 -18.84 -4.06
C ILE A 63 2.77 -19.21 -4.80
N LEU A 64 2.11 -18.25 -5.46
CA LEU A 64 0.79 -18.47 -6.05
C LEU A 64 0.88 -19.17 -7.41
N VAL A 65 1.92 -18.88 -8.20
CA VAL A 65 2.05 -19.43 -9.55
C VAL A 65 2.94 -20.67 -9.56
N SER A 66 4.21 -20.55 -9.17
CA SER A 66 5.16 -21.66 -9.32
C SER A 66 4.91 -22.81 -8.35
N ARG A 67 4.61 -22.51 -7.07
CA ARG A 67 4.42 -23.53 -6.03
C ARG A 67 2.98 -24.03 -6.00
N ALA A 68 2.00 -23.13 -5.88
CA ALA A 68 0.60 -23.51 -5.70
C ALA A 68 -0.15 -23.76 -7.01
N ALA A 69 0.42 -23.37 -8.17
CA ALA A 69 -0.20 -23.53 -9.49
C ALA A 69 -1.65 -23.03 -9.55
N LEU A 70 -1.92 -21.90 -8.88
CA LEU A 70 -3.26 -21.35 -8.81
C LEU A 70 -3.69 -20.77 -10.16
N PRO A 71 -4.97 -20.91 -10.55
CA PRO A 71 -5.51 -20.15 -11.65
C PRO A 71 -5.50 -18.66 -11.30
N TYR A 72 -5.21 -17.85 -12.31
CA TYR A 72 -5.24 -16.41 -12.20
C TYR A 72 -5.75 -15.78 -13.49
N ARG A 73 -6.23 -14.55 -13.39
CA ARG A 73 -6.66 -13.76 -14.54
C ARG A 73 -6.25 -12.30 -14.34
N SER A 74 -5.78 -11.69 -15.42
CA SER A 74 -5.42 -10.28 -15.48
C SER A 74 -6.41 -9.52 -16.34
N MET A 75 -6.73 -8.28 -15.98
CA MET A 75 -7.35 -7.33 -16.89
C MET A 75 -6.92 -5.90 -16.60
N ASN A 76 -6.97 -5.05 -17.63
CA ASN A 76 -7.07 -3.61 -17.44
C ASN A 76 -8.52 -3.26 -17.07
N LEU A 77 -8.68 -2.40 -16.08
CA LEU A 77 -10.01 -2.06 -15.57
C LEU A 77 -10.82 -1.26 -16.60
N PRO A 78 -12.08 -1.65 -16.89
CA PRO A 78 -12.90 -0.96 -17.89
C PRO A 78 -13.41 0.40 -17.40
N GLU A 79 -13.52 0.59 -16.08
CA GLU A 79 -14.05 1.78 -15.42
C GLU A 79 -13.32 2.02 -14.09
N THR A 80 -13.41 3.25 -13.57
CA THR A 80 -12.87 3.60 -12.25
C THR A 80 -13.85 3.20 -11.15
N VAL A 81 -13.38 2.46 -10.16
CA VAL A 81 -14.15 2.05 -8.97
C VAL A 81 -13.58 2.76 -7.74
N ALA A 82 -14.40 3.59 -7.09
CA ALA A 82 -14.00 4.37 -5.91
C ALA A 82 -14.78 4.00 -4.62
N SER A 83 -15.75 3.10 -4.72
CA SER A 83 -16.53 2.61 -3.57
C SER A 83 -16.41 1.09 -3.46
N PHE A 84 -15.97 0.61 -2.30
CA PHE A 84 -15.66 -0.80 -2.06
C PHE A 84 -16.48 -1.45 -0.96
N SER A 85 -17.36 -0.72 -0.26
CA SER A 85 -18.11 -1.26 0.87
C SER A 85 -19.00 -2.44 0.46
N SER A 86 -19.83 -2.25 -0.56
CA SER A 86 -20.70 -3.30 -1.11
C SER A 86 -19.91 -4.47 -1.71
N LEU A 87 -18.79 -4.18 -2.38
CA LEU A 87 -17.90 -5.20 -2.94
C LEU A 87 -17.30 -6.06 -1.83
N SER A 88 -16.75 -5.44 -0.79
CA SER A 88 -16.14 -6.15 0.34
C SER A 88 -17.17 -6.99 1.10
N GLU A 89 -18.39 -6.48 1.29
CA GLU A 89 -19.47 -7.24 1.89
C GLU A 89 -19.81 -8.48 1.06
N GLN A 90 -19.92 -8.35 -0.26
CA GLN A 90 -20.18 -9.47 -1.15
C GLN A 90 -19.05 -10.51 -1.12
N PHE A 91 -17.80 -10.09 -1.26
CA PHE A 91 -16.65 -10.99 -1.24
C PHE A 91 -16.44 -11.66 0.12
N SER A 92 -16.84 -11.02 1.22
CA SER A 92 -16.75 -11.62 2.56
C SER A 92 -17.61 -12.88 2.72
N LYS A 93 -18.67 -13.02 1.91
CA LYS A 93 -19.53 -14.22 1.89
C LYS A 93 -18.85 -15.42 1.23
N TRP A 94 -17.85 -15.20 0.36
CA TRP A 94 -17.19 -16.26 -0.40
C TRP A 94 -16.10 -16.96 0.42
N ASN A 95 -16.46 -17.52 1.57
CA ASN A 95 -15.53 -18.12 2.53
C ASN A 95 -14.90 -19.46 2.06
N ALA A 96 -15.39 -20.06 0.96
CA ALA A 96 -14.79 -21.22 0.32
C ALA A 96 -13.70 -20.84 -0.70
N LEU A 97 -13.63 -19.57 -1.07
CA LEU A 97 -12.62 -19.01 -1.95
C LEU A 97 -11.59 -18.21 -1.15
N ASP A 98 -10.35 -18.30 -1.58
CA ASP A 98 -9.25 -17.50 -1.11
C ASP A 98 -8.73 -16.69 -2.29
N LEU A 99 -9.07 -15.40 -2.30
CA LEU A 99 -8.80 -14.48 -3.40
C LEU A 99 -7.67 -13.51 -3.03
N VAL A 100 -6.72 -13.35 -3.95
CA VAL A 100 -5.66 -12.35 -3.83
C VAL A 100 -5.69 -11.50 -5.08
N ALA A 101 -6.00 -10.21 -4.93
CA ALA A 101 -5.97 -9.24 -6.01
C ALA A 101 -4.71 -8.37 -5.89
N ALA A 102 -3.91 -8.36 -6.94
CA ALA A 102 -2.76 -7.49 -7.13
C ALA A 102 -3.13 -6.35 -8.08
N TYR A 103 -3.29 -5.15 -7.52
CA TYR A 103 -3.54 -3.93 -8.28
C TYR A 103 -2.22 -3.22 -8.56
N TYR A 104 -1.92 -2.96 -9.83
CA TYR A 104 -0.68 -2.34 -10.26
C TYR A 104 -0.89 -0.85 -10.46
N HIS A 105 -0.79 -0.10 -9.37
CA HIS A 105 -0.92 1.34 -9.40
C HIS A 105 0.38 1.97 -9.96
N PRO A 106 0.32 2.89 -10.95
CA PRO A 106 1.49 3.47 -11.60
C PRO A 106 2.48 4.15 -10.64
N THR A 107 1.97 4.80 -9.58
CA THR A 107 2.78 5.49 -8.56
C THR A 107 3.13 4.64 -7.35
N PHE A 108 2.15 4.00 -6.72
CA PHE A 108 2.34 3.24 -5.47
C PHE A 108 2.88 1.82 -5.70
N GLY A 109 3.02 1.42 -6.96
CA GLY A 109 3.40 0.06 -7.31
C GLY A 109 2.28 -0.92 -7.02
N ILE A 110 2.66 -2.16 -6.73
CA ILE A 110 1.72 -3.24 -6.47
C ILE A 110 1.03 -3.05 -5.11
N GLN A 111 -0.29 -3.05 -5.12
CA GLN A 111 -1.13 -3.04 -3.92
C GLN A 111 -1.86 -4.37 -3.82
N LEU A 112 -1.69 -5.06 -2.69
CA LEU A 112 -2.31 -6.35 -2.45
C LEU A 112 -3.63 -6.20 -1.71
N VAL A 113 -4.66 -6.83 -2.24
CA VAL A 113 -6.00 -6.81 -1.69
C VAL A 113 -6.46 -8.24 -1.46
N ASN A 114 -6.98 -8.47 -0.26
CA ASN A 114 -7.84 -9.60 0.03
C ASN A 114 -9.26 -9.03 -0.09
N PRO A 115 -10.04 -9.41 -1.11
CA PRO A 115 -11.34 -8.80 -1.37
C PRO A 115 -12.33 -8.91 -0.21
N ALA A 116 -12.18 -9.90 0.66
CA ALA A 116 -12.99 -10.08 1.85
C ALA A 116 -12.60 -9.16 3.03
N ARG A 117 -11.51 -8.40 2.93
CA ARG A 117 -10.98 -7.53 3.99
C ARG A 117 -11.24 -6.04 3.67
N PRO A 118 -12.16 -5.37 4.39
CA PRO A 118 -12.41 -3.94 4.20
C PRO A 118 -11.16 -3.06 4.37
N GLU A 119 -10.28 -3.43 5.30
CA GLU A 119 -9.04 -2.69 5.58
C GLU A 119 -8.07 -2.65 4.39
N HIS A 120 -8.08 -3.68 3.52
CA HIS A 120 -7.24 -3.69 2.33
C HIS A 120 -7.77 -2.71 1.28
N TRP A 121 -9.09 -2.63 1.12
CA TRP A 121 -9.73 -1.68 0.21
C TRP A 121 -9.50 -0.22 0.61
N GLN A 122 -9.46 0.07 1.90
CA GLN A 122 -9.17 1.41 2.41
C GLN A 122 -7.80 1.95 1.96
N ARG A 123 -6.82 1.08 1.73
CA ARG A 123 -5.47 1.45 1.28
C ARG A 123 -5.41 1.78 -0.22
N VAL A 124 -6.28 1.15 -1.01
CA VAL A 124 -6.32 1.30 -2.46
C VAL A 124 -6.97 2.61 -2.88
N HIS A 125 -7.96 3.09 -2.13
CA HIS A 125 -8.77 4.29 -2.37
C HIS A 125 -9.60 4.27 -3.66
N GLU A 126 -8.98 4.03 -4.81
CA GLU A 126 -9.64 3.86 -6.10
C GLU A 126 -8.89 2.85 -6.97
N LEU A 127 -9.65 2.07 -7.73
CA LEU A 127 -9.18 1.25 -8.83
C LEU A 127 -9.46 2.02 -10.11
N LYS A 128 -8.43 2.57 -10.75
CA LYS A 128 -8.62 3.51 -11.87
C LYS A 128 -8.77 2.77 -13.20
N ARG A 129 -9.59 3.34 -14.10
CA ARG A 129 -9.71 2.88 -15.49
C ARG A 129 -8.34 2.69 -16.15
N ASP A 130 -8.23 1.66 -16.98
CA ASP A 130 -7.06 1.27 -17.75
C ASP A 130 -5.87 0.78 -16.90
N GLU A 131 -5.97 0.74 -15.56
CA GLU A 131 -4.94 0.17 -14.69
C GLU A 131 -5.09 -1.35 -14.55
N LEU A 132 -3.97 -2.03 -14.34
CA LEU A 132 -3.88 -3.49 -14.36
C LEU A 132 -4.26 -4.06 -12.98
N VAL A 133 -5.17 -5.04 -12.99
CA VAL A 133 -5.45 -5.90 -11.85
C VAL A 133 -5.21 -7.36 -12.24
N VAL A 134 -4.49 -8.08 -11.39
CA VAL A 134 -4.29 -9.53 -11.50
C VAL A 134 -4.91 -10.20 -10.28
N VAL A 135 -5.80 -11.16 -10.50
CA VAL A 135 -6.49 -11.86 -9.43
C VAL A 135 -6.11 -13.33 -9.47
N TYR A 136 -5.72 -13.85 -8.31
CA TYR A 136 -5.42 -15.25 -8.08
C TYR A 136 -6.52 -15.84 -7.22
N ALA A 137 -6.92 -17.08 -7.52
CA ALA A 137 -7.96 -17.77 -6.76
C ALA A 137 -7.48 -19.15 -6.32
N ARG A 138 -7.69 -19.44 -5.04
CA ARG A 138 -7.58 -20.79 -4.46
C ARG A 138 -8.96 -21.17 -3.93
N ALA A 139 -9.48 -22.32 -4.36
CA ALA A 139 -10.69 -22.88 -3.76
C ALA A 139 -10.31 -23.87 -2.66
N LYS A 140 -10.97 -23.80 -1.51
CA LYS A 140 -10.74 -24.76 -0.41
C LYS A 140 -11.21 -26.16 -0.79
N ASN A 141 -12.32 -26.26 -1.53
CA ASN A 141 -12.88 -27.48 -2.09
C ASN A 141 -13.14 -27.29 -3.60
N GLY A 142 -13.18 -28.39 -4.36
CA GLY A 142 -13.53 -28.37 -5.78
C GLY A 142 -12.42 -27.93 -6.75
N GLY A 143 -11.22 -27.62 -6.23
CA GLY A 143 -10.00 -27.41 -7.02
C GLY A 143 -10.05 -26.23 -7.99
N ASN A 144 -9.27 -26.32 -9.07
CA ASN A 144 -9.04 -25.20 -9.98
C ASN A 144 -10.28 -24.79 -10.79
N ASP A 145 -11.26 -25.67 -10.98
CA ASP A 145 -12.47 -25.32 -11.74
C ASP A 145 -13.38 -24.39 -10.94
N VAL A 146 -13.54 -24.64 -9.64
CA VAL A 146 -14.25 -23.72 -8.73
C VAL A 146 -13.49 -22.40 -8.61
N ALA A 147 -12.15 -22.45 -8.52
CA ALA A 147 -11.34 -21.24 -8.46
C ALA A 147 -11.48 -20.37 -9.73
N ARG A 148 -11.51 -20.98 -10.93
CA ARG A 148 -11.76 -20.25 -12.19
C ARG A 148 -13.14 -19.60 -12.24
N LYS A 149 -14.19 -20.32 -11.80
CA LYS A 149 -15.53 -19.71 -11.64
C LYS A 149 -15.50 -18.52 -10.68
N GLY A 150 -14.75 -18.63 -9.59
CA GLY A 150 -14.53 -17.54 -8.64
C GLY A 150 -13.87 -16.32 -9.28
N LEU A 151 -12.91 -16.51 -10.20
CA LEU A 151 -12.29 -15.40 -10.94
C LEU A 151 -13.29 -14.69 -11.87
N ASP A 152 -14.11 -15.46 -12.59
CA ASP A 152 -15.12 -14.87 -13.48
C ASP A 152 -16.20 -14.12 -12.69
N ALA A 153 -16.62 -14.68 -11.55
CA ALA A 153 -17.51 -14.01 -10.62
C ALA A 153 -16.87 -12.72 -10.06
N PHE A 154 -15.60 -12.76 -9.63
CA PHE A 154 -14.89 -11.59 -9.12
C PHE A 154 -14.93 -10.42 -10.10
N PHE A 155 -14.58 -10.66 -11.36
CA PHE A 155 -14.58 -9.60 -12.37
C PHE A 155 -15.98 -9.16 -12.81
N SER A 156 -16.97 -10.04 -12.71
CA SER A 156 -18.38 -9.67 -12.95
C SER A 156 -18.88 -8.72 -11.85
N VAL A 157 -18.60 -9.05 -10.57
CA VAL A 157 -18.88 -8.18 -9.43
C VAL A 157 -18.16 -6.84 -9.54
N LEU A 158 -16.86 -6.87 -9.91
CA LEU A 158 -16.07 -5.65 -10.08
C LEU A 158 -16.60 -4.72 -11.19
N SER A 159 -17.21 -5.29 -12.24
CA SER A 159 -17.88 -4.53 -13.31
C SER A 159 -19.33 -4.13 -12.98
N GLY A 160 -19.73 -4.23 -11.70
CA GLY A 160 -21.06 -3.83 -11.23
C GLY A 160 -22.18 -4.82 -11.55
N LYS A 161 -21.86 -6.01 -12.08
CA LYS A 161 -22.86 -7.05 -12.37
C LYS A 161 -23.17 -7.83 -11.09
N SER A 162 -24.46 -8.04 -10.83
CA SER A 162 -24.89 -8.97 -9.79
C SER A 162 -24.56 -10.40 -10.21
N VAL A 163 -23.82 -11.11 -9.37
CA VAL A 163 -23.56 -12.55 -9.53
C VAL A 163 -24.42 -13.28 -8.50
N GLY A 164 -25.18 -14.29 -8.93
CA GLY A 164 -25.96 -15.13 -8.03
C GLY A 164 -25.08 -15.85 -7.01
N GLU A 165 -25.66 -16.26 -5.89
CA GLU A 165 -24.95 -17.02 -4.86
C GLU A 165 -24.63 -18.43 -5.39
N ASP A 166 -23.38 -18.66 -5.80
CA ASP A 166 -22.89 -20.01 -6.14
C ASP A 166 -22.53 -20.74 -4.83
N ALA A 167 -23.23 -21.85 -4.55
CA ALA A 167 -23.00 -22.66 -3.37
C ALA A 167 -21.56 -23.17 -3.27
N ALA A 168 -20.82 -23.27 -4.39
CA ALA A 168 -19.41 -23.65 -4.38
C ALA A 168 -18.49 -22.59 -3.75
N PHE A 169 -18.94 -21.33 -3.63
CA PHE A 169 -18.18 -20.24 -3.01
C PHE A 169 -18.42 -20.13 -1.51
N VAL A 170 -19.42 -20.85 -0.98
CA VAL A 170 -19.85 -20.76 0.41
C VAL A 170 -19.71 -22.13 1.07
N MET A 171 -18.87 -22.20 2.09
CA MET A 171 -18.86 -23.28 3.07
C MET A 171 -19.85 -22.95 4.17
N VAL A 172 -20.76 -23.87 4.46
CA VAL A 172 -21.56 -23.84 5.68
C VAL A 172 -20.60 -24.07 6.85
N GLU A 173 -20.15 -22.99 7.48
CA GLU A 173 -19.32 -23.06 8.68
C GLU A 173 -20.23 -23.59 9.82
N ALA A 174 -19.86 -24.71 10.45
CA ALA A 174 -20.34 -24.98 11.81
C ALA A 174 -19.93 -23.78 12.69
N PRO A 175 -20.74 -23.39 13.71
CA PRO A 175 -20.53 -22.15 14.45
C PRO A 175 -19.09 -22.07 14.93
N LYS A 176 -18.39 -21.03 14.48
CA LYS A 176 -16.99 -20.80 14.81
C LYS A 176 -16.87 -20.73 16.33
N PRO A 177 -15.97 -21.51 16.97
CA PRO A 177 -15.63 -21.29 18.36
C PRO A 177 -15.20 -19.83 18.53
N ALA A 178 -15.61 -19.22 19.65
CA ALA A 178 -15.28 -17.86 20.02
C ALA A 178 -13.79 -17.53 19.71
N PRO A 179 -13.48 -16.29 19.29
CA PRO A 179 -12.14 -15.90 18.90
C PRO A 179 -11.14 -16.34 19.97
N VAL A 180 -10.30 -17.30 19.59
CA VAL A 180 -9.22 -17.78 20.43
C VAL A 180 -8.33 -16.56 20.67
N ALA A 181 -8.21 -16.17 21.94
CA ALA A 181 -7.25 -15.18 22.38
C ALA A 181 -5.87 -15.50 21.77
N PRO A 182 -5.07 -14.49 21.37
CA PRO A 182 -3.79 -14.71 20.73
C PRO A 182 -2.98 -15.74 21.51
N ALA A 183 -2.68 -16.87 20.86
CA ALA A 183 -1.83 -17.90 21.41
C ALA A 183 -0.50 -17.24 21.80
N ALA A 184 -0.16 -17.38 23.08
CA ALA A 184 1.12 -16.93 23.62
C ALA A 184 2.27 -17.45 22.72
N PRO A 185 3.25 -16.60 22.36
CA PRO A 185 4.42 -17.06 21.63
C PRO A 185 5.09 -18.22 22.37
N ALA A 186 5.33 -19.31 21.64
CA ALA A 186 6.11 -20.43 22.14
C ALA A 186 7.48 -19.92 22.63
N ALA A 187 7.86 -20.41 23.82
CA ALA A 187 9.04 -19.99 24.55
C ALA A 187 10.33 -20.09 23.71
N PRO A 188 11.19 -19.05 23.71
CA PRO A 188 12.55 -19.18 23.23
C PRO A 188 13.39 -20.00 24.23
N VAL A 189 14.18 -20.91 23.68
CA VAL A 189 15.13 -21.76 24.40
C VAL A 189 16.12 -20.88 25.20
N SER A 190 16.32 -21.25 26.46
CA SER A 190 17.01 -20.52 27.53
C SER A 190 18.41 -19.98 27.18
N GLN A 191 18.64 -18.70 27.47
CA GLN A 191 19.93 -18.18 27.92
C GLN A 191 19.76 -17.45 29.26
N ALA A 192 20.72 -17.65 30.15
CA ALA A 192 20.74 -17.24 31.56
C ALA A 192 20.79 -15.69 31.76
N PRO A 193 20.50 -15.19 32.98
CA PRO A 193 19.77 -13.93 33.18
C PRO A 193 20.65 -12.70 33.43
N ALA A 194 20.15 -11.52 33.02
CA ALA A 194 20.64 -10.22 33.51
C ALA A 194 19.45 -9.26 33.80
N ALA A 195 19.43 -8.78 35.04
CA ALA A 195 18.73 -7.69 35.74
C ALA A 195 17.45 -7.01 35.17
N PRO A 196 16.48 -6.63 36.04
CA PRO A 196 15.15 -6.19 35.64
C PRO A 196 15.09 -4.70 35.24
N ALA A 197 14.46 -4.40 34.10
CA ALA A 197 14.05 -3.06 33.72
C ALA A 197 12.52 -2.92 33.83
N ALA A 198 12.08 -1.74 34.28
CA ALA A 198 10.73 -1.35 34.65
C ALA A 198 9.67 -1.54 33.52
N PRO A 199 8.36 -1.60 33.86
CA PRO A 199 7.30 -1.99 32.93
C PRO A 199 7.11 -0.95 31.82
N ALA A 200 7.26 -1.39 30.57
CA ALA A 200 6.84 -0.61 29.40
C ALA A 200 5.31 -0.66 29.26
N ALA A 201 4.70 0.51 29.08
CA ALA A 201 3.28 0.70 28.84
C ALA A 201 2.80 -0.05 27.57
N PRO A 202 1.54 -0.52 27.51
CA PRO A 202 1.02 -1.30 26.40
C PRO A 202 1.01 -0.50 25.09
N ALA A 203 1.47 -1.16 24.02
CA ALA A 203 1.49 -0.64 22.66
C ALA A 203 0.08 -0.27 22.19
N ALA A 204 -0.06 0.96 21.66
CA ALA A 204 -1.29 1.44 21.06
C ALA A 204 -1.61 0.69 19.76
N PRO A 205 -2.91 0.51 19.42
CA PRO A 205 -3.33 -0.20 18.22
C PRO A 205 -2.89 0.52 16.94
N SER A 206 -2.49 -0.25 15.94
CA SER A 206 -2.13 0.21 14.59
C SER A 206 -3.32 0.93 13.95
N ARG A 207 -3.28 2.27 13.94
CA ARG A 207 -4.27 3.09 13.26
C ARG A 207 -4.11 2.92 11.75
N ALA A 208 -5.19 2.54 11.08
CA ALA A 208 -5.34 2.60 9.63
C ALA A 208 -4.79 3.92 9.08
N SER A 209 -4.09 3.87 7.94
CA SER A 209 -3.58 5.07 7.27
C SER A 209 -4.76 5.99 6.96
N GLN A 210 -4.86 7.09 7.70
CA GLN A 210 -5.90 8.09 7.49
C GLN A 210 -5.50 8.94 6.30
N MET A 211 -6.48 9.51 5.60
CA MET A 211 -6.22 10.40 4.48
C MET A 211 -7.12 11.62 4.59
N THR A 212 -6.54 12.79 4.37
CA THR A 212 -7.32 14.04 4.42
C THR A 212 -8.16 14.22 3.16
N PRO A 213 -9.19 15.08 3.21
CA PRO A 213 -9.80 15.61 1.99
C PRO A 213 -8.75 16.25 1.06
N LYS A 214 -9.10 16.39 -0.22
CA LYS A 214 -8.30 17.17 -1.17
C LYS A 214 -8.46 18.66 -0.86
N TYR A 215 -7.36 19.32 -0.56
CA TYR A 215 -7.28 20.76 -0.40
C TYR A 215 -6.85 21.40 -1.71
N SER A 216 -7.54 22.47 -2.11
CA SER A 216 -7.20 23.26 -3.29
C SER A 216 -6.21 24.38 -2.92
N VAL A 217 -5.23 24.58 -3.80
CA VAL A 217 -4.27 25.68 -3.76
C VAL A 217 -4.32 26.39 -5.10
N GLN A 218 -4.83 27.63 -5.09
CA GLN A 218 -4.89 28.46 -6.27
C GLN A 218 -3.53 29.11 -6.54
N VAL A 219 -3.06 29.04 -7.77
CA VAL A 219 -1.86 29.73 -8.22
C VAL A 219 -2.17 31.21 -8.42
N SER A 220 -1.46 32.06 -7.69
CA SER A 220 -1.63 33.54 -7.74
C SER A 220 -0.50 34.25 -8.51
N ASN A 221 0.56 33.53 -8.88
CA ASN A 221 1.55 34.02 -9.85
C ASN A 221 0.98 34.05 -11.28
N GLU A 222 1.58 34.86 -12.15
CA GLU A 222 1.29 34.85 -13.60
C GLU A 222 1.48 33.45 -14.21
N LEU A 223 2.53 32.74 -13.78
CA LEU A 223 2.80 31.35 -14.15
C LEU A 223 3.37 30.58 -12.96
N PHE A 224 3.02 29.30 -12.83
CA PHE A 224 3.71 28.39 -11.91
C PHE A 224 5.07 28.01 -12.51
N HIS A 225 6.11 28.73 -12.11
CA HIS A 225 7.45 28.58 -12.70
C HIS A 225 8.37 27.69 -11.84
N ASN A 226 9.60 27.46 -12.29
CA ASN A 226 10.57 26.59 -11.60
C ASN A 226 10.80 26.99 -10.11
N GLY A 227 10.85 28.29 -9.81
CA GLY A 227 10.91 28.77 -8.43
C GLY A 227 9.76 28.30 -7.52
N ASN A 228 8.52 28.24 -8.02
CA ASN A 228 7.39 27.72 -7.25
C ASN A 228 7.51 26.21 -7.02
N VAL A 229 7.98 25.46 -8.03
CA VAL A 229 8.25 24.02 -7.92
C VAL A 229 9.27 23.74 -6.82
N GLU A 230 10.40 24.46 -6.82
CA GLU A 230 11.45 24.30 -5.81
C GLU A 230 10.96 24.69 -4.41
N ALA A 231 10.19 25.77 -4.29
CA ALA A 231 9.55 26.15 -3.03
C ALA A 231 8.64 25.03 -2.50
N TRP A 232 7.79 24.45 -3.35
CA TRP A 232 6.92 23.35 -2.98
C TRP A 232 7.69 22.10 -2.57
N LYS A 233 8.76 21.74 -3.28
CA LYS A 233 9.66 20.64 -2.87
C LYS A 233 10.21 20.87 -1.47
N ASN A 234 10.69 22.08 -1.18
CA ASN A 234 11.26 22.42 0.12
C ASN A 234 10.22 22.39 1.25
N ILE A 235 9.00 22.84 0.98
CA ILE A 235 7.88 22.79 1.94
C ILE A 235 7.50 21.33 2.23
N ILE A 236 7.36 20.50 1.18
CA ILE A 236 6.98 19.10 1.31
C ILE A 236 8.09 18.30 2.03
N GLU A 237 9.35 18.57 1.73
CA GLU A 237 10.50 17.98 2.41
C GLU A 237 10.49 18.32 3.91
N ALA A 238 10.27 19.59 4.27
CA ALA A 238 10.13 20.01 5.66
C ALA A 238 8.97 19.30 6.39
N TYR A 239 7.86 19.07 5.68
CA TYR A 239 6.72 18.35 6.22
C TYR A 239 7.06 16.86 6.47
N HIS A 240 7.68 16.17 5.51
CA HIS A 240 8.08 14.76 5.67
C HIS A 240 9.16 14.59 6.75
N ALA A 241 10.06 15.55 6.91
CA ALA A 241 11.06 15.52 7.97
C ALA A 241 10.42 15.57 9.37
N LYS A 242 9.36 16.37 9.54
CA LYS A 242 8.64 16.48 10.81
C LYS A 242 7.63 15.36 11.04
N TYR A 243 7.01 14.87 9.96
CA TYR A 243 6.00 13.81 9.98
C TYR A 243 6.42 12.66 9.05
N PRO A 244 7.35 11.78 9.47
CA PRO A 244 7.92 10.74 8.60
C PRO A 244 6.91 9.70 8.11
N ASN A 245 5.83 9.52 8.86
CA ASN A 245 4.76 8.57 8.54
C ASN A 245 3.64 9.19 7.69
N CYS A 246 3.80 10.44 7.25
CA CYS A 246 2.85 11.16 6.41
C CYS A 246 3.46 11.42 5.03
N ARG A 247 2.64 11.26 3.99
CA ARG A 247 3.00 11.57 2.60
C ARG A 247 2.06 12.63 2.05
N VAL A 248 2.64 13.61 1.35
CA VAL A 248 1.89 14.65 0.65
C VAL A 248 1.73 14.18 -0.80
N ILE A 249 0.49 14.22 -1.28
CA ILE A 249 0.09 13.76 -2.60
C ILE A 249 -0.49 14.97 -3.33
N VAL A 250 -0.01 15.25 -4.54
CA VAL A 250 -0.35 16.46 -5.30
C VAL A 250 -1.09 16.09 -6.57
N TYR A 251 -2.15 16.83 -6.91
CA TYR A 251 -2.95 16.63 -8.12
C TYR A 251 -3.08 17.93 -8.92
N HIS A 252 -3.23 17.83 -10.23
CA HIS A 252 -3.60 18.93 -11.11
C HIS A 252 -4.63 18.43 -12.11
N GLU A 253 -5.75 19.14 -12.29
CA GLU A 253 -6.85 18.73 -13.19
C GLU A 253 -7.37 17.30 -12.95
N GLY A 254 -7.32 16.84 -11.69
CA GLY A 254 -7.72 15.47 -11.32
C GLY A 254 -6.64 14.41 -11.56
N GLU A 255 -5.53 14.74 -12.21
CA GLU A 255 -4.40 13.85 -12.40
C GLU A 255 -3.40 13.94 -11.25
N LEU A 256 -2.87 12.79 -10.82
CA LEU A 256 -1.81 12.70 -9.82
C LEU A 256 -0.46 13.17 -10.39
N ILE A 257 0.21 14.06 -9.67
CA ILE A 257 1.52 14.60 -10.02
C ILE A 257 2.61 13.77 -9.34
N GLN A 258 3.31 12.94 -10.12
CA GLN A 258 4.42 12.11 -9.63
C GLN A 258 5.71 12.90 -9.45
N ASP A 259 6.01 13.79 -10.39
CA ASP A 259 7.15 14.70 -10.35
C ASP A 259 6.63 16.14 -10.30
N LEU A 260 6.94 16.86 -9.22
CA LEU A 260 6.61 18.28 -9.08
C LEU A 260 7.18 19.12 -10.22
N ASN A 261 8.31 18.74 -10.83
CA ASN A 261 8.84 19.43 -12.02
C ASN A 261 7.87 19.39 -13.21
N SER A 262 6.98 18.40 -13.27
CA SER A 262 6.00 18.32 -14.35
C SER A 262 4.98 19.46 -14.32
N LEU A 263 4.78 20.11 -13.17
CA LEU A 263 3.91 21.29 -13.02
C LEU A 263 4.47 22.53 -13.73
N PHE A 264 5.79 22.57 -13.98
CA PHE A 264 6.45 23.69 -14.64
C PHE A 264 6.36 23.66 -16.18
N LYS A 265 6.12 22.49 -16.80
CA LYS A 265 6.13 22.36 -18.27
C LYS A 265 5.25 23.45 -18.92
N TRP A 266 5.84 24.24 -19.84
CA TRP A 266 5.27 25.48 -20.36
C TRP A 266 3.77 25.33 -20.68
N GLY A 267 2.93 25.95 -19.83
CA GLY A 267 1.48 26.00 -19.99
C GLY A 267 0.65 25.05 -19.12
N LYS A 268 1.26 24.16 -18.32
CA LYS A 268 0.51 23.19 -17.50
C LYS A 268 -0.27 23.85 -16.36
N VAL A 269 0.31 24.84 -15.67
CA VAL A 269 -0.39 25.57 -14.59
C VAL A 269 -0.25 27.07 -14.79
N LYS A 270 -1.36 27.74 -15.07
CA LYS A 270 -1.46 29.18 -15.33
C LYS A 270 -2.00 29.92 -14.10
N HIS A 271 -1.91 31.25 -14.10
CA HIS A 271 -2.59 32.10 -13.12
C HIS A 271 -4.06 31.68 -12.95
N GLY A 272 -4.51 31.53 -11.70
CA GLY A 272 -5.86 31.07 -11.36
C GLY A 272 -6.05 29.55 -11.44
N GLY A 273 -5.08 28.80 -11.96
CA GLY A 273 -5.08 27.33 -11.95
C GLY A 273 -5.07 26.78 -10.52
N VAL A 274 -5.66 25.60 -10.35
CA VAL A 274 -5.79 24.96 -9.04
C VAL A 274 -4.94 23.70 -9.00
N ILE A 275 -3.99 23.67 -8.07
CA ILE A 275 -3.26 22.47 -7.70
C ILE A 275 -3.91 21.94 -6.42
N MET A 276 -4.32 20.68 -6.41
CA MET A 276 -4.87 20.07 -5.21
C MET A 276 -3.80 19.27 -4.48
N PHE A 277 -3.92 19.10 -3.17
CA PHE A 277 -3.10 18.15 -2.44
C PHE A 277 -3.91 17.44 -1.35
N GLN A 278 -3.44 16.28 -0.92
CA GLN A 278 -3.95 15.56 0.24
C GLN A 278 -2.77 14.98 1.02
N VAL A 279 -3.00 14.66 2.29
CA VAL A 279 -2.00 13.99 3.13
C VAL A 279 -2.53 12.60 3.48
N ALA A 280 -1.68 11.59 3.29
CA ALA A 280 -1.95 10.21 3.67
C ALA A 280 -0.95 9.77 4.74
N GLY A 281 -1.39 9.07 5.78
CA GLY A 281 -0.48 8.55 6.80
C GLY A 281 -1.14 8.29 8.15
N SER A 282 -0.33 7.86 9.12
CA SER A 282 -0.75 7.75 10.52
C SER A 282 -0.47 9.06 11.27
N ASP A 283 -1.39 9.45 12.17
CA ASP A 283 -1.29 10.65 13.03
C ASP A 283 -1.09 11.98 12.27
N ILE A 284 -1.93 12.21 11.26
CA ILE A 284 -1.87 13.41 10.40
C ILE A 284 -2.02 14.69 11.23
N LYS A 285 -1.00 15.55 11.18
CA LYS A 285 -0.94 16.85 11.88
C LYS A 285 -0.38 17.94 10.97
N GLY A 286 -0.58 19.21 11.34
CA GLY A 286 0.04 20.35 10.65
C GLY A 286 -0.51 20.65 9.24
N VAL A 287 -1.61 20.02 8.82
CA VAL A 287 -2.18 20.15 7.47
C VAL A 287 -2.58 21.58 7.12
N SER A 288 -3.20 22.32 8.05
CA SER A 288 -3.56 23.73 7.82
C SER A 288 -2.34 24.62 7.58
N ARG A 289 -1.22 24.32 8.26
CA ARG A 289 0.04 25.04 8.06
C ARG A 289 0.70 24.64 6.74
N LEU A 290 0.63 23.36 6.35
CA LEU A 290 1.06 22.88 5.05
C LEU A 290 0.27 23.56 3.92
N GLN A 291 -1.06 23.61 4.02
CA GLN A 291 -1.93 24.31 3.07
C GLN A 291 -1.50 25.76 2.89
N ARG A 292 -1.27 26.47 3.99
CA ARG A 292 -0.81 27.87 3.98
C ARG A 292 0.54 28.01 3.26
N TYR A 293 1.53 27.18 3.59
CA TYR A 293 2.85 27.29 2.95
C TYR A 293 2.81 26.91 1.47
N LEU A 294 2.04 25.91 1.07
CA LEU A 294 1.86 25.59 -0.34
C LEU A 294 1.16 26.73 -1.09
N TYR A 295 0.19 27.40 -0.45
CA TYR A 295 -0.43 28.61 -1.00
C TYR A 295 0.57 29.75 -1.16
N GLU A 296 1.38 30.05 -0.14
CA GLU A 296 2.45 31.05 -0.23
C GLU A 296 3.51 30.65 -1.28
N GLY A 297 3.84 29.36 -1.41
CA GLY A 297 4.74 28.80 -2.42
C GLY A 297 4.20 28.85 -3.85
N ALA A 298 2.88 28.94 -4.03
CA ALA A 298 2.20 29.14 -5.31
C ALA A 298 1.92 30.62 -5.63
N SER A 299 2.53 31.54 -4.86
CA SER A 299 2.39 32.99 -4.96
C SER A 299 3.74 33.66 -5.20
N PRO A 300 3.81 34.99 -5.37
CA PRO A 300 5.08 35.72 -5.48
C PRO A 300 5.98 35.57 -4.24
N ARG A 301 5.44 35.07 -3.13
CA ARG A 301 6.17 34.86 -1.87
C ARG A 301 7.01 33.57 -1.84
N PHE A 302 7.04 32.81 -2.93
CA PHE A 302 7.75 31.52 -3.02
C PHE A 302 9.24 31.62 -2.64
N GLU A 303 9.87 32.77 -2.88
CA GLU A 303 11.30 33.00 -2.58
C GLU A 303 11.65 32.79 -1.10
N ALA A 304 10.70 32.99 -0.18
CA ALA A 304 10.89 32.73 1.24
C ALA A 304 11.24 31.25 1.53
N PHE A 305 10.82 30.33 0.65
CA PHE A 305 11.06 28.89 0.77
C PHE A 305 12.25 28.41 -0.08
N LEU A 306 12.98 29.31 -0.73
CA LEU A 306 14.21 28.97 -1.47
C LEU A 306 15.48 29.18 -0.64
N LYS A 307 15.40 30.04 0.38
CA LYS A 307 16.54 30.41 1.25
C LYS A 307 16.82 29.31 2.29
N LYS A 308 17.37 28.17 1.86
CA LYS A 308 17.87 27.11 2.73
C LYS A 308 19.36 26.85 2.47
N ASP A 309 20.12 26.52 3.52
CA ASP A 309 21.49 26.01 3.34
C ASP A 309 21.43 24.70 2.55
N ILE A 310 22.40 24.46 1.67
CA ILE A 310 22.42 23.32 0.72
C ILE A 310 22.21 21.95 1.41
N ASN A 311 22.56 21.83 2.71
CA ASN A 311 22.44 20.61 3.50
C ASN A 311 21.41 20.69 4.64
N LYS A 312 20.50 21.68 4.64
CA LYS A 312 19.50 21.83 5.71
C LYS A 312 18.08 21.88 5.15
N ILE A 313 17.19 21.23 5.91
CA ILE A 313 15.75 21.27 5.70
C ILE A 313 15.20 22.55 6.32
N LEU A 314 14.20 23.17 5.67
CA LEU A 314 13.54 24.35 6.24
C LEU A 314 12.82 24.00 7.55
N ASN A 315 13.00 24.82 8.57
CA ASN A 315 12.30 24.67 9.84
C ASN A 315 10.90 25.31 9.77
N LEU A 316 9.95 24.62 9.13
CA LEU A 316 8.57 25.09 8.93
C LEU A 316 7.55 24.45 9.89
N PHE A 317 7.84 23.25 10.39
CA PHE A 317 6.90 22.39 11.14
C PHE A 317 7.45 21.89 12.47
#